data_AF-A0A699J638-F1
#
_entry.id   AF-A0A699J638-F1
#
_cell.length_a   1.000
_cell.length_b   1.000
_cell.length_c   1.000
_cell.angle_alpha   90.00
_cell.angle_beta   90.00
_cell.angle_gamma   90.00
#
_symmetry.space_group_name_H-M   'P 1'
#
loop_
_entity.id
_entity.type
_entity.pdbx_description
1 polymer ?
#
loop_
_entity_poly.entity_id
_entity_poly.type
_entity_poly.pdbx_seq_one_letter_code
_entity_poly.pdbx_strand_id
1 'polypeptide(L)'
;MVITLKWIYKVKLNELGGILKNKARLVARGYRQEEGIDFEDSFASVARLEAIRIFLVYAAHKNMVVYQMDVKNVFLNGNMREEVYVSQPDGFVDPDNPNYVYKLKKALYGLKQAPRAWYDVLSLFLISQDFSKGLVDPTLFIRRNKNDLLMV
;
A
#
# COMPACT_ATOMS: atom_id res chain seq x y z
N MET A 1 1.94 -6.04 21.58
CA MET A 1 2.29 -4.67 22.04
C MET A 1 1.25 -3.68 21.51
N VAL A 2 1.03 -2.52 22.15
CA VAL A 2 0.14 -1.46 21.62
C VAL A 2 0.96 -0.42 20.87
N ILE A 3 0.67 -0.23 19.58
CA ILE A 3 1.38 0.76 18.75
C ILE A 3 0.71 2.13 18.91
N THR A 4 1.48 3.13 19.31
CA THR A 4 0.99 4.51 19.41
C THR A 4 0.75 5.12 18.03
N LEU A 5 -0.29 5.93 17.89
CA LEU A 5 -0.58 6.69 16.67
C LEU A 5 -0.04 8.12 16.73
N LYS A 6 0.00 8.78 15.56
CA LYS A 6 0.31 10.21 15.44
C LYS A 6 -0.41 10.80 14.22
N TRP A 7 -0.99 11.99 14.40
CA TRP A 7 -1.46 12.80 13.28
C TRP A 7 -0.31 13.54 12.60
N ILE A 8 -0.24 13.43 11.28
CA ILE A 8 0.68 14.18 10.42
C ILE A 8 -0.12 15.13 9.54
N TYR A 9 0.10 16.42 9.73
CA TYR A 9 -0.53 17.48 8.95
C TYR A 9 0.43 17.98 7.87
N LYS A 10 -0.08 18.20 6.66
CA LYS A 10 0.67 18.77 5.55
C LYS A 10 -0.21 19.68 4.71
N VAL A 11 0.21 20.92 4.54
CA VAL A 11 -0.39 21.85 3.59
C VAL A 11 0.27 21.62 2.22
N LYS A 12 -0.53 21.38 1.18
CA LYS A 12 -0.09 21.43 -0.21
C LYS A 12 -0.34 22.81 -0.75
N LEU A 13 0.71 23.43 -1.29
CA LEU A 13 0.64 24.70 -1.99
C LEU A 13 0.58 24.47 -3.51
N ASN A 14 0.03 25.42 -4.25
CA ASN A 14 0.14 25.49 -5.70
C ASN A 14 1.47 26.19 -6.09
N GLU A 15 1.74 26.31 -7.39
CA GLU A 15 2.96 26.94 -7.92
C GLU A 15 3.09 28.42 -7.52
N LEU A 16 1.96 29.08 -7.25
CA LEU A 16 1.88 30.49 -6.83
C LEU A 16 1.91 30.65 -5.30
N GLY A 17 2.16 29.59 -4.54
CA GLY A 17 2.22 29.61 -3.07
C GLY A 17 0.86 29.64 -2.36
N GLY A 18 -0.26 29.62 -3.09
CA GLY A 18 -1.60 29.52 -2.54
C GLY A 18 -1.92 28.11 -1.99
N ILE A 19 -2.78 28.04 -0.97
CA ILE A 19 -3.19 26.76 -0.38
C ILE A 19 -4.04 25.97 -1.38
N LEU A 20 -3.52 24.84 -1.85
CA LEU A 20 -4.23 23.91 -2.72
C LEU A 20 -5.02 22.89 -1.89
N LYS A 21 -4.42 22.34 -0.83
CA LYS A 21 -5.07 21.31 0.00
C LYS A 21 -4.44 21.15 1.37
N ASN A 22 -5.26 21.11 2.41
CA ASN A 22 -4.84 20.64 3.73
C ASN A 22 -4.98 19.11 3.81
N LYS A 23 -3.92 18.44 4.26
CA LYS A 23 -3.90 16.98 4.44
C LYS A 23 -3.64 16.65 5.90
N ALA A 24 -4.40 15.70 6.42
CA ALA A 24 -4.12 15.01 7.66
C ALA A 24 -3.95 13.52 7.37
N ARG A 25 -3.02 12.86 8.06
CA ARG A 25 -2.81 11.41 7.99
C ARG A 25 -2.63 10.87 9.38
N LEU A 26 -3.34 9.78 9.69
CA LEU A 26 -3.10 8.99 10.89
C LEU A 26 -2.01 7.96 10.58
N VAL A 27 -0.92 8.01 11.32
CA VAL A 27 0.27 7.18 11.09
C VAL A 27 0.57 6.39 12.35
N ALA A 28 0.77 5.08 12.19
CA ALA A 28 1.25 4.20 13.23
C ALA A 28 2.77 4.39 13.39
N ARG A 29 3.26 4.39 14.64
CA ARG A 29 4.69 4.46 14.93
C ARG A 29 5.35 3.08 14.76
N GLY A 30 5.30 2.51 13.56
CA GLY A 30 5.77 1.15 13.30
C GLY A 30 7.29 0.96 13.41
N TYR A 31 8.08 2.02 13.58
CA TYR A 31 9.48 1.88 14.00
C TYR A 31 9.64 1.20 15.37
N ARG A 32 8.57 1.14 16.17
CA ARG A 32 8.52 0.37 17.42
C ARG A 32 8.14 -1.10 17.23
N GLN A 33 7.73 -1.52 16.03
CA GLN A 33 7.31 -2.91 15.79
C GLN A 33 8.50 -3.87 15.79
N GLU A 34 8.29 -5.02 16.42
CA GLU A 34 9.23 -6.12 16.51
C GLU A 34 8.82 -7.27 15.59
N GLU A 35 9.80 -7.77 14.82
CA GLU A 35 9.61 -8.94 13.95
C GLU A 35 9.42 -10.20 14.79
N GLY A 36 8.52 -11.08 14.37
CA GLY A 36 8.10 -12.25 15.14
C GLY A 36 7.11 -11.95 16.27
N ILE A 37 6.83 -10.67 16.55
CA ILE A 37 5.84 -10.24 17.55
C ILE A 37 4.68 -9.49 16.88
N ASP A 38 4.97 -8.37 16.23
CA ASP A 38 3.93 -7.50 15.63
C ASP A 38 3.73 -7.76 14.13
N PHE A 39 4.68 -8.44 13.50
CA PHE A 39 4.62 -8.90 12.11
C PHE A 39 5.61 -10.05 11.90
N GLU A 40 5.29 -10.96 10.99
CA GLU A 40 6.20 -12.05 10.61
C GLU A 40 7.08 -11.66 9.42
N ASP A 41 6.51 -11.00 8.41
CA ASP A 41 7.22 -10.58 7.21
C ASP A 41 6.67 -9.24 6.74
N SER A 42 7.60 -8.35 6.37
CA SER A 42 7.33 -6.97 5.94
C SER A 42 7.66 -6.74 4.46
N PHE A 43 8.26 -7.73 3.80
CA PHE A 43 8.72 -7.59 2.43
C PHE A 43 7.55 -7.48 1.46
N ALA A 44 7.58 -6.43 0.64
CA ALA A 44 6.69 -6.25 -0.49
C ALA A 44 7.54 -6.14 -1.75
N SER A 45 7.15 -6.83 -2.81
CA SER A 45 7.82 -6.69 -4.08
C SER A 45 7.55 -5.30 -4.64
N VAL A 46 8.62 -4.59 -5.03
CA VAL A 46 8.55 -3.26 -5.65
C VAL A 46 9.15 -3.35 -7.05
N ALA A 47 8.45 -2.77 -8.03
CA ALA A 47 8.89 -2.79 -9.41
C ALA A 47 10.24 -2.09 -9.53
N ARG A 48 11.21 -2.78 -10.13
CA ARG A 48 12.54 -2.24 -10.36
C ARG A 48 12.53 -1.30 -11.55
N LEU A 49 13.39 -0.29 -11.55
CA LEU A 49 13.48 0.65 -12.68
C LEU A 49 13.88 -0.06 -13.98
N GLU A 50 14.70 -1.10 -13.89
CA GLU A 50 15.09 -1.94 -15.02
C GLU A 50 13.86 -2.66 -15.61
N ALA A 51 13.00 -3.23 -14.76
CA ALA A 51 11.78 -3.90 -15.18
C ALA A 51 10.81 -2.92 -15.85
N ILE A 52 10.65 -1.72 -15.28
CA ILE A 52 9.82 -0.65 -15.87
C ILE A 52 10.36 -0.23 -17.24
N ARG A 53 11.68 -0.07 -17.39
CA ARG A 53 12.30 0.27 -18.69
C ARG A 53 12.07 -0.82 -19.73
N ILE A 54 12.29 -2.09 -19.36
CA ILE A 54 12.05 -3.23 -20.26
C ILE A 54 10.58 -3.30 -20.66
N PHE A 55 9.65 -3.12 -19.70
CA PHE A 55 8.22 -3.06 -19.95
C PHE A 55 7.86 -1.99 -20.99
N LEU A 56 8.38 -0.77 -20.83
CA LEU A 56 8.11 0.34 -21.76
C LEU A 56 8.70 0.10 -23.15
N VAL A 57 9.94 -0.42 -23.23
CA VAL A 57 10.58 -0.77 -24.50
C VAL A 57 9.79 -1.86 -25.23
N TYR A 58 9.36 -2.89 -24.51
CA TYR A 58 8.56 -3.97 -25.08
C TYR A 58 7.18 -3.46 -25.56
N ALA A 59 6.52 -2.63 -24.76
CA ALA A 59 5.25 -2.01 -25.15
C ALA A 59 5.39 -1.19 -26.44
N ALA A 60 6.46 -0.37 -26.54
CA ALA A 60 6.75 0.39 -27.75
C ALA A 60 7.01 -0.52 -28.96
N HIS A 61 7.84 -1.56 -28.81
CA HIS A 61 8.13 -2.52 -29.87
C HIS A 61 6.90 -3.29 -30.36
N LYS A 62 5.95 -3.57 -29.46
CA LYS A 62 4.67 -4.24 -29.78
C LYS A 62 3.54 -3.27 -30.15
N ASN A 63 3.82 -1.98 -30.27
CA ASN A 63 2.84 -0.93 -30.53
C ASN A 63 1.64 -0.97 -29.56
N MET A 64 1.93 -1.24 -28.28
CA MET A 64 0.93 -1.30 -27.21
C MET A 64 0.71 0.09 -26.60
N VAL A 65 -0.54 0.38 -26.23
CA VAL A 65 -0.89 1.58 -25.47
C VAL A 65 -0.61 1.35 -23.99
N VAL A 66 0.08 2.29 -23.34
CA VAL A 66 0.38 2.25 -21.91
C VAL A 66 -0.52 3.22 -21.17
N TYR A 67 -1.15 2.74 -20.09
CA TYR A 67 -1.94 3.56 -19.18
C TYR A 67 -1.26 3.65 -17.81
N GLN A 68 -1.36 4.81 -17.18
CA GLN A 68 -0.87 5.02 -15.81
C GLN A 68 -2.05 5.22 -14.87
N MET A 69 -2.04 4.51 -13.74
CA MET A 69 -3.04 4.65 -12.68
C MET A 69 -2.36 4.91 -11.34
N ASP A 70 -2.75 5.96 -10.64
CA ASP A 70 -2.35 6.23 -9.26
C ASP A 70 -3.48 5.85 -8.30
N VAL A 71 -3.24 4.80 -7.51
CA VAL A 71 -4.23 4.32 -6.53
C VAL A 71 -4.12 5.17 -5.26
N LYS A 72 -5.24 5.81 -4.88
CA LYS A 72 -5.29 6.63 -3.68
C LYS A 72 -5.35 5.76 -2.42
N ASN A 73 -4.59 6.14 -1.40
CA ASN A 73 -4.62 5.54 -0.06
C ASN A 73 -4.37 4.01 -0.05
N VAL A 74 -3.47 3.52 -0.90
CA VAL A 74 -3.17 2.08 -1.08
C VAL A 74 -3.06 1.27 0.23
N PHE A 75 -2.36 1.79 1.23
CA PHE A 75 -2.17 1.05 2.49
C PHE A 75 -3.48 0.82 3.25
N LEU A 76 -4.40 1.79 3.21
CA LEU A 76 -5.70 1.64 3.88
C LEU A 76 -6.60 0.59 3.21
N ASN A 77 -6.26 0.16 1.99
CA ASN A 77 -6.96 -0.92 1.30
C ASN A 77 -6.37 -2.29 1.65
N GLY A 78 -5.12 -2.35 2.11
CA GLY A 78 -4.43 -3.58 2.53
C GLY A 78 -5.09 -4.21 3.76
N ASN A 79 -5.38 -5.50 3.69
CA ASN A 79 -5.94 -6.25 4.81
C ASN A 79 -4.85 -6.61 5.83
N MET A 80 -5.13 -6.40 7.12
CA MET A 80 -4.24 -6.90 8.18
C MET A 80 -4.43 -8.41 8.34
N ARG A 81 -3.34 -9.16 8.30
CA ARG A 81 -3.33 -10.59 8.66
C ARG A 81 -3.00 -10.75 10.14
N GLU A 82 -2.04 -9.99 10.62
CA GLU A 82 -1.57 -10.02 12.00
C GLU A 82 -2.48 -9.20 12.93
N GLU A 83 -2.57 -9.60 14.19
CA GLU A 83 -3.31 -8.88 15.20
C GLU A 83 -2.51 -7.67 15.72
N VAL A 84 -2.74 -6.52 15.12
CA VAL A 84 -2.11 -5.26 15.54
C VAL A 84 -3.11 -4.40 16.31
N TYR A 85 -2.73 -4.03 17.53
CA TYR A 85 -3.47 -3.11 18.38
C TYR A 85 -2.80 -1.74 18.41
N VAL A 86 -3.61 -0.68 18.35
CA VAL A 86 -3.15 0.70 18.38
C VAL A 86 -3.80 1.50 19.51
N SER A 87 -3.08 2.50 20.01
CA SER A 87 -3.67 3.46 20.95
C SER A 87 -4.82 4.21 20.30
N GLN A 88 -5.73 4.74 21.12
CA GLN A 88 -6.72 5.68 20.63
C GLN A 88 -6.01 6.92 20.06
N PRO A 89 -6.46 7.48 18.92
CA PRO A 89 -5.87 8.69 18.37
C PRO A 89 -6.16 9.89 19.28
N ASP A 90 -5.22 10.82 19.33
CA ASP A 90 -5.46 12.12 19.97
C ASP A 90 -6.70 12.78 19.33
N GLY A 91 -7.62 13.23 20.20
CA GLY A 91 -8.91 13.82 19.81
C GLY A 91 -10.06 12.82 19.56
N PHE A 92 -9.81 11.51 19.69
CA PHE A 92 -10.79 10.45 19.48
C PHE A 92 -10.82 9.42 20.64
N VAL A 93 -10.36 9.82 21.82
CA VAL A 93 -10.39 8.96 23.01
C VAL A 93 -11.83 8.83 23.51
N ASP A 94 -12.28 7.60 23.71
CA ASP A 94 -13.56 7.29 24.35
C ASP A 94 -13.52 7.71 25.83
N PRO A 95 -14.39 8.64 26.27
CA PRO A 95 -14.40 9.12 27.64
C PRO A 95 -14.84 8.05 28.65
N ASP A 96 -15.68 7.10 28.23
CA ASP A 96 -16.16 6.01 29.08
C ASP A 96 -15.13 4.88 29.15
N ASN A 97 -14.31 4.73 28.11
CA ASN A 97 -13.28 3.69 27.99
C ASN A 97 -11.90 4.26 27.60
N PRO A 98 -11.28 5.10 28.44
CA PRO A 98 -10.05 5.81 28.07
C PRO A 98 -8.84 4.89 27.86
N ASN A 99 -8.85 3.70 28.48
CA ASN A 99 -7.76 2.73 28.41
C ASN A 99 -7.96 1.69 27.28
N TYR A 100 -9.04 1.79 26.49
CA TYR A 100 -9.25 0.86 25.39
C TYR A 100 -8.30 1.14 24.23
N VAL A 101 -8.14 0.13 23.38
CA VAL A 101 -7.27 0.15 22.21
C VAL A 101 -8.04 -0.34 20.99
N TYR A 102 -7.64 0.09 19.81
CA TYR A 102 -8.26 -0.37 18.56
C TYR A 102 -7.48 -1.52 17.95
N LYS A 103 -8.20 -2.57 17.54
CA LYS A 103 -7.64 -3.60 16.66
C LYS A 103 -7.73 -3.15 15.21
N LEU A 104 -6.61 -3.14 14.49
CA LEU A 104 -6.58 -2.75 13.09
C LEU A 104 -7.15 -3.85 12.19
N LYS A 105 -8.14 -3.50 11.37
CA LYS A 105 -8.66 -4.37 10.28
C LYS A 105 -7.93 -4.15 8.96
N LYS A 106 -7.39 -2.94 8.77
CA LYS A 106 -6.72 -2.47 7.56
C LYS A 106 -5.36 -1.89 7.93
N ALA A 107 -4.41 -1.97 7.00
CA ALA A 107 -3.08 -1.47 7.26
C ALA A 107 -3.08 0.06 7.35
N LEU A 108 -2.30 0.60 8.29
CA LEU A 108 -2.09 2.03 8.43
C LEU A 108 -0.71 2.43 7.87
N TYR A 109 -0.59 3.71 7.52
CA TYR A 109 0.71 4.30 7.24
C TYR A 109 1.66 4.11 8.42
N GLY A 110 2.92 3.82 8.12
CA GLY A 110 3.97 3.67 9.13
C GLY A 110 4.09 2.27 9.74
N LEU A 111 3.13 1.35 9.49
CA LEU A 111 3.32 -0.06 9.79
C LEU A 111 4.36 -0.68 8.85
N LYS A 112 5.20 -1.58 9.37
CA LYS A 112 6.24 -2.26 8.60
C LYS A 112 5.65 -3.17 7.51
N GLN A 113 4.55 -3.86 7.79
CA GLN A 113 3.89 -4.78 6.85
C GLN A 113 2.87 -4.12 5.91
N ALA A 114 2.61 -2.81 6.03
CA ALA A 114 1.58 -2.16 5.21
C ALA A 114 1.80 -2.25 3.69
N PRO A 115 3.04 -2.13 3.17
CA PRO A 115 3.30 -2.35 1.74
C PRO A 115 2.94 -3.77 1.28
N ARG A 116 3.25 -4.79 2.11
CA ARG A 116 2.97 -6.20 1.83
C ARG A 116 1.47 -6.47 1.84
N ALA A 117 0.76 -5.97 2.84
CA ALA A 117 -0.69 -6.05 2.94
C ALA A 117 -1.40 -5.47 1.70
N TRP A 118 -0.89 -4.38 1.14
CA TRP A 118 -1.39 -3.84 -0.12
C TRP A 118 -1.04 -4.71 -1.32
N TYR A 119 0.22 -5.12 -1.46
CA TYR A 119 0.68 -5.97 -2.57
C TYR A 119 -0.13 -7.27 -2.65
N ASP A 120 -0.41 -7.89 -1.52
CA ASP A 120 -1.20 -9.12 -1.46
C ASP A 120 -2.64 -8.92 -1.94
N VAL A 121 -3.29 -7.82 -1.54
CA VAL A 121 -4.64 -7.48 -2.02
C VAL A 121 -4.63 -7.25 -3.54
N LEU A 122 -3.68 -6.49 -4.06
CA LEU A 122 -3.55 -6.24 -5.49
C LEU A 122 -3.26 -7.52 -6.27
N SER A 123 -2.31 -8.32 -5.78
CA SER A 123 -1.90 -9.58 -6.41
C SER A 123 -3.08 -10.56 -6.47
N LEU A 124 -3.82 -10.73 -5.37
CA LEU A 124 -4.99 -11.61 -5.34
C LEU A 124 -6.09 -11.12 -6.29
N PHE A 125 -6.32 -9.80 -6.32
CA PHE A 125 -7.28 -9.21 -7.26
C PHE A 125 -6.87 -9.50 -8.71
N LEU A 126 -5.62 -9.22 -9.11
CA LEU A 126 -5.16 -9.48 -10.48
C LEU A 126 -5.24 -10.96 -10.84
N ILE A 127 -4.86 -11.86 -9.92
CA ILE A 127 -4.98 -13.32 -10.13
C ILE A 127 -6.45 -13.72 -10.33
N SER A 128 -7.39 -13.13 -9.57
CA SER A 128 -8.83 -13.37 -9.76
C SER A 128 -9.37 -12.87 -11.11
N GLN A 129 -8.62 -12.00 -11.79
CA GLN A 129 -8.92 -11.48 -13.13
C GLN A 129 -8.12 -12.20 -14.23
N ASP A 130 -7.67 -13.43 -13.96
CA ASP A 130 -6.90 -14.30 -14.85
C ASP A 130 -5.48 -13.79 -15.22
N PHE A 131 -4.91 -12.90 -14.42
CA PHE A 131 -3.49 -12.58 -14.55
C PHE A 131 -2.62 -13.63 -13.89
N SER A 132 -1.50 -13.94 -14.54
CA SER A 132 -0.41 -14.73 -13.99
C SER A 132 0.71 -13.82 -13.50
N LYS A 133 1.31 -14.18 -12.36
CA LYS A 133 2.47 -13.46 -11.82
C LYS A 133 3.74 -13.83 -12.59
N GLY A 134 4.58 -12.85 -12.89
CA GLY A 134 5.88 -13.07 -13.51
C GLY A 134 6.81 -13.93 -12.63
N LEU A 135 7.51 -14.87 -13.25
CA LEU A 135 8.45 -15.76 -12.55
C LEU A 135 9.74 -15.03 -12.13
N VAL A 136 10.22 -14.12 -12.98
CA VAL A 136 11.46 -13.37 -12.75
C VAL A 136 11.20 -12.11 -11.93
N ASP A 137 10.13 -11.40 -12.25
CA ASP A 137 9.68 -10.22 -11.52
C ASP A 137 8.24 -10.44 -11.01
N PRO A 138 8.05 -10.62 -9.69
CA PRO A 138 6.73 -10.84 -9.09
C PRO A 138 5.84 -9.59 -9.10
N THR A 139 6.35 -8.43 -9.54
CA THR A 139 5.54 -7.21 -9.72
C THR A 139 4.94 -7.08 -11.11
N LEU A 140 5.41 -7.87 -12.08
CA LEU A 140 4.84 -7.93 -13.42
C LEU A 140 3.73 -8.98 -13.46
N PHE A 141 2.55 -8.59 -13.92
CA PHE A 141 1.41 -9.47 -14.11
C PHE A 141 1.05 -9.54 -15.59
N ILE A 142 0.81 -10.76 -16.09
CA ILE A 142 0.54 -10.99 -17.51
C ILE A 142 -0.76 -11.79 -17.67
N ARG A 143 -1.65 -11.31 -18.52
CA ARG A 143 -2.84 -12.03 -18.98
C ARG A 143 -2.80 -12.16 -20.50
N ARG A 144 -2.99 -13.39 -20.98
CA ARG A 144 -3.07 -13.69 -22.41
C ARG A 144 -4.46 -14.21 -22.74
N ASN A 145 -5.12 -13.60 -23.71
CA ASN A 145 -6.38 -14.09 -24.24
C ASN A 145 -6.31 -14.16 -25.77
N LYS A 146 -6.17 -15.37 -26.31
CA LYS A 146 -5.96 -15.61 -27.75
C LYS A 146 -4.79 -14.78 -28.30
N ASN A 147 -5.08 -13.67 -28.97
CA ASN A 147 -4.11 -12.76 -29.56
C ASN A 147 -3.82 -11.52 -28.70
N ASP A 148 -4.61 -11.28 -27.65
CA ASP A 148 -4.47 -10.11 -26.79
C ASP A 148 -3.54 -10.40 -25.63
N LEU A 149 -2.59 -9.48 -25.41
CA LEU A 149 -1.65 -9.50 -24.29
C LEU A 149 -1.88 -8.26 -23.43
N LEU A 150 -2.22 -8.49 -22.17
CA LEU A 150 -2.29 -7.44 -21.16
C LEU A 150 -1.17 -7.65 -20.15
N MET A 151 -0.52 -6.55 -19.79
CA MET A 151 0.55 -6.52 -18.81
C MET A 151 0.27 -5.39 -17.82
N VAL A 152 0.47 -5.68 -16.53
CA VAL A 152 0.32 -4.74 -15.41
C VAL A 152 1.59 -4.74 -14.59
#